data_AF-A0A1V6E7I8-F1
#
_entry.id   AF-A0A1V6E7I8-F1
#
_cell.length_a   1.000
_cell.length_b   1.000
_cell.length_c   1.000
_cell.angle_alpha   90.00
_cell.angle_beta   90.00
_cell.angle_gamma   90.00
#
_symmetry.space_group_name_H-M   'P 1'
#
loop_
_entity.id
_entity.type
_entity.pdbx_description
1 polymer ?
#
loop_
_entity_poly.entity_id
_entity_poly.type
_entity_poly.pdbx_seq_one_letter_code
_entity_poly.pdbx_strand_id
1 'polypeptide(L)'
;MSDHEEHRCCQSPAGLALRAASPEDASLLCDLVRELAEFEGLTHECAITPEAIADHVLGPKRCAAAIIAECDGTPAGFALYYRTFSTFAAKPGIFLEDLYVRPDFRKRGIGRALLTAVAQIAHGRSAGRLEWTALKWNSKALALYESAGAKRLEEWTILRMEPAAIAALATPHAHGPHEGCLCGGKGPHHG
;
A
#
# COMPACT_ATOMS: atom_id res chain seq x y z
N MET A 1 6.23 -47.92 21.62
CA MET A 1 5.27 -47.77 20.52
C MET A 1 4.50 -46.51 20.86
N SER A 2 5.08 -45.36 20.51
CA SER A 2 4.73 -44.58 19.30
C SER A 2 3.69 -43.52 19.70
N ASP A 3 3.80 -42.22 19.44
CA ASP A 3 4.76 -41.39 18.72
C ASP A 3 4.63 -39.98 19.33
N HIS A 4 5.76 -39.31 19.61
CA HIS A 4 5.76 -37.86 19.80
C HIS A 4 6.03 -37.22 18.45
N GLU A 5 4.96 -36.77 17.79
CA GLU A 5 5.01 -36.02 16.55
C GLU A 5 5.48 -34.58 16.87
N GLU A 6 6.78 -34.35 16.68
CA GLU A 6 7.40 -33.04 16.82
C GLU A 6 6.79 -32.04 15.84
N HIS A 7 6.14 -31.03 16.40
CA HIS A 7 5.67 -29.85 15.70
C HIS A 7 6.87 -29.13 15.09
N ARG A 8 6.96 -29.13 13.75
CA ARG A 8 7.92 -28.33 13.00
C ARG A 8 7.68 -26.85 13.27
N CYS A 9 8.48 -26.29 14.17
CA CYS A 9 8.56 -24.86 14.43
C CYS A 9 9.06 -24.15 13.16
N CYS A 10 8.34 -23.10 12.75
CA CYS A 10 8.72 -22.21 11.65
C CYS A 10 10.02 -21.47 11.99
N GLN A 11 11.17 -22.09 11.71
CA GLN A 11 12.46 -21.42 11.89
C GLN A 11 12.61 -20.35 10.82
N SER A 12 12.75 -19.08 11.25
CA SER A 12 13.28 -18.02 10.40
C SER A 12 14.64 -18.47 9.85
N PRO A 13 14.95 -18.23 8.56
CA PRO A 13 16.26 -18.56 8.03
C PRO A 13 17.34 -17.90 8.88
N ALA A 14 18.39 -18.66 9.22
CA ALA A 14 19.52 -18.15 9.98
C ALA A 14 20.00 -16.82 9.37
N GLY A 15 20.08 -15.77 10.19
CA GLY A 15 20.51 -14.43 9.77
C GLY A 15 19.41 -13.45 9.35
N LEU A 16 18.13 -13.86 9.24
CA LEU A 16 17.03 -12.93 8.92
C LEU A 16 16.47 -12.25 10.18
N ALA A 17 16.54 -10.93 10.22
CA ALA A 17 15.90 -10.07 11.22
C ALA A 17 14.88 -9.14 10.56
N LEU A 18 13.72 -8.96 11.19
CA LEU A 18 12.73 -7.96 10.81
C LEU A 18 12.63 -6.91 11.93
N ARG A 19 12.67 -5.63 11.58
CA ARG A 19 12.54 -4.53 12.54
C ARG A 19 11.66 -3.43 11.98
N ALA A 20 11.00 -2.68 12.87
CA ALA A 20 10.39 -1.42 12.48
C ALA A 20 11.49 -0.44 12.03
N ALA A 21 11.19 0.36 11.01
CA ALA A 21 12.07 1.45 10.62
C ALA A 21 12.09 2.54 11.72
N SER A 22 13.26 3.10 11.98
CA SER A 22 13.49 4.22 12.87
C SER A 22 13.78 5.50 12.08
N PRO A 23 13.76 6.69 12.71
CA PRO A 23 14.03 7.96 12.03
C PRO A 23 15.35 8.00 11.23
N GLU A 24 16.34 7.22 11.65
CA GLU A 24 17.65 7.11 11.01
C GLU A 24 17.62 6.36 9.67
N ASP A 25 16.54 5.62 9.37
CA ASP A 25 16.41 4.82 8.14
C ASP A 25 15.88 5.64 6.94
N ALA A 26 15.71 6.95 7.06
CA ALA A 26 15.08 7.76 6.02
C ALA A 26 15.76 7.63 4.64
N SER A 27 17.09 7.72 4.61
CA SER A 27 17.87 7.54 3.38
C SER A 27 17.80 6.11 2.86
N LEU A 28 17.88 5.10 3.75
CA LEU A 28 17.81 3.70 3.37
C LEU A 28 16.46 3.34 2.72
N LEU A 29 15.35 3.79 3.30
CA LEU A 29 14.03 3.58 2.72
C LEU A 29 13.87 4.30 1.39
N CYS A 30 14.39 5.52 1.26
CA CYS A 30 14.41 6.26 0.00
C CYS A 30 15.12 5.46 -1.10
N ASP A 31 16.30 4.90 -0.80
CA ASP A 31 17.05 4.06 -1.74
C ASP A 31 16.28 2.78 -2.12
N LEU A 32 15.70 2.09 -1.14
CA LEU A 32 14.91 0.88 -1.38
C LEU A 32 13.65 1.13 -2.22
N VAL A 33 12.98 2.27 -2.04
CA VAL A 33 11.83 2.68 -2.87
C VAL A 33 12.28 2.99 -4.30
N ARG A 34 13.44 3.65 -4.48
CA ARG A 34 13.99 3.92 -5.82
C ARG A 34 14.39 2.64 -6.54
N GLU A 35 14.99 1.68 -5.84
CA GLU A 35 15.29 0.36 -6.38
C GLU A 35 14.02 -0.41 -6.78
N LEU A 36 12.94 -0.31 -5.99
CA LEU A 36 11.64 -0.86 -6.35
C LEU A 36 11.11 -0.20 -7.63
N ALA A 37 11.13 1.13 -7.70
CA ALA A 37 10.69 1.87 -8.88
C ALA A 37 11.50 1.51 -10.13
N GLU A 38 12.81 1.29 -10.00
CA GLU A 38 13.65 0.78 -11.09
C GLU A 38 13.24 -0.63 -11.51
N PHE A 39 13.05 -1.54 -10.55
CA PHE A 39 12.60 -2.89 -10.83
C PHE A 39 11.23 -2.93 -11.53
N GLU A 40 10.35 -1.98 -11.21
CA GLU A 40 9.02 -1.88 -11.79
C GLU A 40 8.94 -1.07 -13.09
N GLY A 41 10.03 -0.41 -13.49
CA GLY A 41 10.06 0.49 -14.64
C GLY A 41 9.32 1.82 -14.42
N LEU A 42 9.11 2.21 -13.17
CA LEU A 42 8.31 3.36 -12.72
C LEU A 42 9.16 4.49 -12.14
N THR A 43 10.46 4.55 -12.44
CA THR A 43 11.37 5.61 -11.96
C THR A 43 10.88 7.02 -12.31
N HIS A 44 10.17 7.18 -13.43
CA HIS A 44 9.58 8.45 -13.88
C HIS A 44 8.40 8.94 -13.02
N GLU A 45 7.76 8.05 -12.24
CA GLU A 45 6.72 8.41 -11.26
C GLU A 45 7.29 8.60 -9.85
N CYS A 46 8.53 8.19 -9.60
CA CYS A 46 9.12 8.15 -8.27
C CYS A 46 9.65 9.52 -7.83
N ALA A 47 8.83 10.26 -7.07
CA ALA A 47 9.19 11.56 -6.49
C ALA A 47 9.76 11.47 -5.05
N ILE A 48 10.18 10.27 -4.60
CA ILE A 48 10.56 10.05 -3.21
C ILE A 48 11.87 10.76 -2.83
N THR A 49 11.89 11.36 -1.64
CA THR A 49 13.09 11.95 -1.03
C THR A 49 13.26 11.50 0.42
N PRO A 50 14.48 11.55 0.99
CA PRO A 50 14.68 11.26 2.41
C PRO A 50 13.83 12.14 3.33
N GLU A 51 13.62 13.41 2.98
CA GLU A 51 12.79 14.35 3.74
C GLU A 51 11.32 13.92 3.73
N ALA A 52 10.80 13.51 2.56
CA ALA A 52 9.43 13.00 2.46
C ALA A 52 9.23 11.72 3.30
N ILE A 53 10.22 10.81 3.31
CA ILE A 53 10.20 9.63 4.19
C ILE A 53 10.25 10.04 5.66
N ALA A 54 11.16 10.94 6.02
CA ALA A 54 11.31 11.44 7.39
C ALA A 54 10.01 12.07 7.90
N ASP A 55 9.31 12.85 7.07
CA ASP A 55 8.08 13.53 7.46
C ASP A 55 6.86 12.60 7.50
N HIS A 56 6.67 11.78 6.47
CA HIS A 56 5.42 11.06 6.24
C HIS A 56 5.45 9.58 6.66
N VAL A 57 6.62 9.00 6.89
CA VAL A 57 6.77 7.60 7.30
C VAL A 57 7.35 7.48 8.72
N LEU A 58 8.34 8.30 9.05
CA LEU A 58 9.11 8.13 10.30
C LEU A 58 8.82 9.21 11.35
N GLY A 59 8.24 10.34 10.92
CA GLY A 59 8.11 11.54 11.73
C GLY A 59 6.83 11.64 12.57
N PRO A 60 6.65 12.78 13.25
CA PRO A 60 5.43 13.06 14.03
C PRO A 60 4.16 13.13 13.17
N LYS A 61 4.30 13.50 11.89
CA LYS A 61 3.20 13.62 10.92
C LYS A 61 2.95 12.33 10.12
N ARG A 62 3.56 11.21 10.53
CA ARG A 62 3.53 9.98 9.76
C ARG A 62 2.10 9.52 9.45
N CYS A 63 1.86 9.21 8.19
CA CYS A 63 0.63 8.57 7.71
C CYS A 63 0.88 7.09 7.33
N ALA A 64 2.14 6.70 7.16
CA ALA A 64 2.58 5.34 6.88
C ALA A 64 3.57 4.84 7.94
N ALA A 65 3.92 3.56 7.85
CA ALA A 65 4.97 2.91 8.63
C ALA A 65 5.71 1.89 7.76
N ALA A 66 6.95 1.57 8.12
CA ALA A 66 7.77 0.62 7.39
C ALA A 66 8.40 -0.45 8.31
N ILE A 67 8.60 -1.64 7.74
CA ILE A 67 9.38 -2.74 8.32
C ILE A 67 10.57 -2.99 7.40
N ILE A 68 11.76 -3.08 7.95
CA ILE A 68 12.99 -3.41 7.22
C ILE A 68 13.35 -4.87 7.53
N ALA A 69 13.70 -5.61 6.48
CA ALA A 69 14.30 -6.92 6.58
C ALA A 69 15.81 -6.80 6.42
N GLU A 70 16.55 -7.37 7.35
CA GLU A 70 18.00 -7.49 7.31
C GLU A 70 18.39 -8.96 7.21
N CYS A 71 19.29 -9.30 6.31
CA CYS A 71 19.90 -10.62 6.20
C CYS A 71 21.38 -10.46 6.55
N ASP A 72 21.83 -11.11 7.63
CA ASP A 72 23.21 -11.04 8.12
C ASP A 72 23.66 -9.58 8.37
N GLY A 73 22.75 -8.76 8.93
CA GLY A 73 22.98 -7.34 9.20
C GLY A 73 22.94 -6.42 7.96
N THR A 74 22.69 -6.97 6.77
CA THR A 74 22.56 -6.19 5.53
C THR A 74 21.10 -5.96 5.18
N PRO A 75 20.65 -4.71 4.91
CA PRO A 75 19.31 -4.43 4.43
C PRO A 75 18.98 -5.20 3.14
N ALA A 76 18.01 -6.11 3.25
CA ALA A 76 17.63 -7.05 2.21
C ALA A 76 16.29 -6.69 1.55
N GLY A 77 15.45 -5.89 2.21
CA GLY A 77 14.15 -5.49 1.70
C GLY A 77 13.33 -4.70 2.71
N PHE A 78 12.14 -4.29 2.31
CA PHE A 78 11.21 -3.56 3.17
C PHE A 78 9.74 -3.84 2.82
N ALA A 79 8.87 -3.50 3.75
CA ALA A 79 7.43 -3.36 3.52
C ALA A 79 6.97 -2.00 4.06
N LEU A 80 6.20 -1.25 3.28
CA LEU A 80 5.58 0.03 3.67
C LEU A 80 4.06 -0.10 3.65
N TYR A 81 3.40 0.35 4.72
CA TYR A 81 1.96 0.17 4.86
C TYR A 81 1.31 1.33 5.63
N TYR A 82 0.01 1.50 5.45
CA TYR A 82 -0.78 2.51 6.15
C TYR A 82 -2.18 1.98 6.53
N ARG A 83 -2.89 2.75 7.36
CA ARG A 83 -4.23 2.38 7.83
C ARG A 83 -5.28 2.78 6.80
N THR A 84 -6.28 1.92 6.63
CA THR A 84 -7.50 2.22 5.87
C THR A 84 -8.74 1.99 6.73
N PHE A 85 -9.92 2.21 6.16
CA PHE A 85 -11.19 1.84 6.77
C PHE A 85 -12.09 1.19 5.72
N SER A 86 -12.84 0.17 6.12
CA SER A 86 -13.88 -0.44 5.29
C SER A 86 -15.23 -0.14 5.90
N THR A 87 -16.09 0.53 5.14
CA THR A 87 -17.50 0.73 5.52
C THR A 87 -18.27 -0.58 5.51
N PHE A 88 -17.88 -1.55 4.67
CA PHE A 88 -18.58 -2.82 4.52
C PHE A 88 -18.18 -3.81 5.64
N ALA A 89 -16.90 -3.81 6.04
CA ALA A 89 -16.46 -4.58 7.20
C ALA A 89 -16.70 -3.83 8.53
N ALA A 90 -17.10 -2.56 8.47
CA ALA A 90 -17.24 -1.63 9.60
C ALA A 90 -16.00 -1.63 10.52
N LYS A 91 -14.81 -1.75 9.94
CA LYS A 91 -13.54 -1.94 10.67
C LYS A 91 -12.39 -1.18 10.02
N PRO A 92 -11.38 -0.76 10.81
CA PRO A 92 -10.09 -0.38 10.28
C PRO A 92 -9.48 -1.50 9.42
N GLY A 93 -8.68 -1.11 8.43
CA GLY A 93 -7.90 -2.01 7.59
C GLY A 93 -6.44 -1.59 7.56
N ILE A 94 -5.63 -2.38 6.84
CA ILE A 94 -4.27 -2.00 6.44
C ILE A 94 -4.18 -2.10 4.92
N PHE A 95 -3.52 -1.12 4.32
CA PHE A 95 -3.06 -1.20 2.95
C PHE A 95 -1.54 -1.34 2.95
N LEU A 96 -1.03 -2.38 2.29
CA LEU A 96 0.38 -2.58 2.02
C LEU A 96 0.69 -1.88 0.69
N GLU A 97 1.43 -0.79 0.77
CA GLU A 97 1.80 0.04 -0.38
C GLU A 97 2.92 -0.64 -1.18
N ASP A 98 4.06 -0.88 -0.51
CA ASP A 98 5.25 -1.44 -1.12
C ASP A 98 5.68 -2.72 -0.40
N LEU A 99 6.10 -3.71 -1.18
CA LEU A 99 6.79 -4.90 -0.69
C LEU A 99 7.93 -5.23 -1.65
N TYR A 100 9.16 -5.02 -1.18
CA TYR A 100 10.35 -5.19 -2.01
C TYR A 100 11.42 -6.00 -1.31
N VAL A 101 12.08 -6.86 -2.08
CA VAL A 101 13.28 -7.60 -1.67
C VAL A 101 14.31 -7.43 -2.77
N ARG A 102 15.50 -6.98 -2.37
CA ARG A 102 16.67 -6.81 -3.25
C ARG A 102 16.98 -8.11 -3.99
N PRO A 103 17.34 -8.06 -5.29
CA PRO A 103 17.53 -9.24 -6.13
C PRO A 103 18.39 -10.35 -5.50
N ASP A 104 19.51 -9.98 -4.88
CA ASP A 104 20.50 -10.91 -4.29
C ASP A 104 19.97 -11.68 -3.07
N PHE A 105 18.91 -11.17 -2.45
CA PHE A 105 18.28 -11.75 -1.27
C PHE A 105 16.96 -12.48 -1.59
N ARG A 106 16.54 -12.50 -2.87
CA ARG A 106 15.31 -13.21 -3.29
C ARG A 106 15.46 -14.72 -3.14
N LYS A 107 14.32 -15.42 -3.12
CA LYS A 107 14.20 -16.88 -2.91
C LYS A 107 14.70 -17.38 -1.54
N ARG A 108 14.91 -16.48 -0.57
CA ARG A 108 15.26 -16.80 0.82
C ARG A 108 14.10 -16.70 1.81
N GLY A 109 12.86 -16.61 1.32
CA GLY A 109 11.65 -16.46 2.15
C GLY A 109 11.40 -15.06 2.72
N ILE A 110 12.26 -14.07 2.44
CA ILE A 110 12.18 -12.71 3.00
C ILE A 110 10.86 -12.01 2.65
N GLY A 111 10.41 -12.09 1.39
CA GLY A 111 9.13 -11.47 0.98
C GLY A 111 7.93 -12.06 1.72
N ARG A 112 7.94 -13.38 1.97
CA ARG A 112 6.92 -14.05 2.80
C ARG A 112 7.01 -13.59 4.25
N ALA A 113 8.21 -13.44 4.79
CA ALA A 113 8.42 -12.98 6.16
C ALA A 113 7.90 -11.54 6.36
N LEU A 114 8.23 -10.62 5.45
CA LEU A 114 7.73 -9.24 5.47
C LEU A 114 6.20 -9.18 5.36
N LEU A 115 5.60 -9.90 4.39
CA LEU A 115 4.15 -9.98 4.26
C LEU A 115 3.49 -10.56 5.52
N THR A 116 4.10 -11.56 6.13
CA THR A 116 3.63 -12.17 7.38
C THR A 116 3.68 -11.17 8.53
N ALA A 117 4.74 -10.37 8.64
CA ALA A 117 4.86 -9.34 9.67
C ALA A 117 3.75 -8.28 9.54
N VAL A 118 3.45 -7.83 8.32
CA VAL A 118 2.33 -6.89 8.09
C VAL A 118 0.98 -7.54 8.42
N ALA A 119 0.78 -8.81 8.06
CA ALA A 119 -0.42 -9.57 8.42
C ALA A 119 -0.59 -9.73 9.94
N GLN A 120 0.51 -9.96 10.68
CA GLN A 120 0.49 -10.00 12.15
C GLN A 120 0.08 -8.65 12.76
N ILE A 121 0.55 -7.54 12.19
CA ILE A 121 0.15 -6.19 12.61
C ILE A 121 -1.34 -5.96 12.31
N ALA A 122 -1.82 -6.36 11.13
CA ALA A 122 -3.24 -6.28 10.79
C ALA A 122 -4.09 -7.09 11.77
N HIS A 123 -3.69 -8.33 12.05
CA HIS A 123 -4.38 -9.22 12.99
C HIS A 123 -4.40 -8.66 14.41
N GLY A 124 -3.24 -8.23 14.95
CA GLY A 124 -3.14 -7.65 16.28
C GLY A 124 -3.94 -6.36 16.45
N ARG A 125 -4.23 -5.64 15.36
CA ARG A 125 -5.09 -4.44 15.33
C ARG A 125 -6.56 -4.76 15.04
N SER A 126 -6.95 -6.03 14.99
CA SER A 126 -8.31 -6.47 14.62
C SER A 126 -8.78 -5.88 13.28
N ALA A 127 -7.86 -5.72 12.33
CA ALA A 127 -8.16 -5.18 11.02
C ALA A 127 -9.16 -6.08 10.28
N GLY A 128 -10.16 -5.46 9.64
CA GLY A 128 -11.15 -6.18 8.84
C GLY A 128 -10.58 -6.73 7.53
N ARG A 129 -9.48 -6.13 7.04
CA ARG A 129 -8.80 -6.52 5.80
C ARG A 129 -7.36 -6.03 5.75
N LEU A 130 -6.53 -6.76 4.99
CA LEU A 130 -5.22 -6.34 4.49
C LEU A 130 -5.30 -6.36 2.96
N GLU A 131 -5.03 -5.23 2.32
CA GLU A 131 -5.16 -5.05 0.87
C GLU A 131 -3.87 -4.47 0.28
N TRP A 132 -3.61 -4.72 -0.99
CA TRP A 132 -2.49 -4.15 -1.74
C TRP A 132 -2.77 -4.25 -3.24
N THR A 133 -1.92 -3.60 -4.03
CA THR A 133 -1.94 -3.69 -5.49
C THR A 133 -0.67 -4.36 -5.98
N ALA A 134 -0.74 -4.97 -7.16
CA ALA A 134 0.40 -5.64 -7.76
C ALA A 134 0.37 -5.46 -9.28
N LEU A 135 1.55 -5.25 -9.88
CA LEU A 135 1.66 -5.16 -11.32
C LEU A 135 1.36 -6.52 -11.96
N LYS A 136 0.48 -6.54 -12.96
CA LYS A 136 -0.03 -7.76 -13.61
C LYS A 136 1.07 -8.66 -14.17
N TRP A 137 2.18 -8.08 -14.61
CA TRP A 137 3.32 -8.82 -15.16
C TRP A 137 4.14 -9.55 -14.09
N ASN A 138 4.03 -9.17 -12.81
CA ASN A 138 4.84 -9.71 -11.73
C ASN A 138 4.28 -11.04 -11.20
N SER A 139 4.30 -12.06 -12.04
CA SER A 139 3.78 -13.40 -11.75
C SER A 139 4.38 -14.04 -10.49
N LYS A 140 5.64 -13.74 -10.16
CA LYS A 140 6.31 -14.22 -8.94
C LYS A 140 5.69 -13.61 -7.68
N ALA A 141 5.44 -12.31 -7.67
CA ALA A 141 4.77 -11.66 -6.55
C ALA A 141 3.32 -12.16 -6.42
N LEU A 142 2.59 -12.26 -7.53
CA LEU A 142 1.23 -12.80 -7.55
C LEU A 142 1.14 -14.21 -6.97
N ALA A 143 2.05 -15.11 -7.35
CA ALA A 143 2.12 -16.47 -6.80
C ALA A 143 2.41 -16.47 -5.28
N LEU A 144 3.30 -15.60 -4.80
CA LEU A 144 3.54 -15.42 -3.37
C LEU A 144 2.26 -14.99 -2.65
N TYR A 145 1.54 -14.00 -3.18
CA TYR A 145 0.31 -13.47 -2.60
C TYR A 145 -0.81 -14.50 -2.54
N GLU A 146 -1.04 -15.23 -3.63
CA GLU A 146 -2.04 -16.31 -3.69
C GLU A 146 -1.72 -17.43 -2.71
N SER A 147 -0.45 -17.84 -2.62
CA SER A 147 0.00 -18.83 -1.63
C SER A 147 -0.11 -18.34 -0.17
N ALA A 148 -0.28 -17.03 0.04
CA ALA A 148 -0.52 -16.43 1.35
C ALA A 148 -2.01 -16.27 1.67
N GLY A 149 -2.90 -16.70 0.76
CA GLY A 149 -4.35 -16.62 0.92
C GLY A 149 -4.98 -15.35 0.35
N ALA A 150 -4.20 -14.51 -0.34
CA ALA A 150 -4.75 -13.34 -1.03
C ALA A 150 -5.62 -13.77 -2.22
N LYS A 151 -6.69 -13.03 -2.46
CA LYS A 151 -7.58 -13.22 -3.61
C LYS A 151 -7.54 -11.98 -4.50
N ARG A 152 -7.52 -12.18 -5.81
CA ARG A 152 -7.65 -11.08 -6.78
C ARG A 152 -9.10 -10.61 -6.80
N LEU A 153 -9.30 -9.29 -6.85
CA LEU A 153 -10.61 -8.67 -6.99
C LEU A 153 -10.80 -8.23 -8.46
N GLU A 154 -11.27 -9.14 -9.30
CA GLU A 154 -11.36 -8.92 -10.76
C GLU A 154 -12.45 -7.90 -11.15
N GLU A 155 -13.49 -7.76 -10.33
CA GLU A 155 -14.62 -6.83 -10.59
C GLU A 155 -14.30 -5.37 -10.21
N TRP A 156 -13.13 -5.11 -9.62
CA TRP A 156 -12.77 -3.80 -9.07
C TRP A 156 -11.64 -3.18 -9.86
N THR A 157 -11.77 -1.89 -10.18
CA THR A 157 -10.73 -1.10 -10.87
C THR A 157 -10.21 0.00 -9.95
N ILE A 158 -8.90 0.23 -9.96
CA ILE A 158 -8.29 1.40 -9.32
C ILE A 158 -8.50 2.61 -10.22
N LEU A 159 -9.14 3.65 -9.68
CA LEU A 159 -9.24 4.96 -10.33
C LEU A 159 -8.29 5.92 -9.61
N ARG A 160 -7.51 6.69 -10.39
CA ARG A 160 -6.54 7.66 -9.86
C ARG A 160 -6.72 9.00 -10.54
N MET A 161 -6.64 10.08 -9.76
CA MET A 161 -6.52 11.45 -10.25
C MET A 161 -5.21 12.03 -9.74
N GLU A 162 -4.42 12.59 -10.64
CA GLU A 162 -3.20 13.32 -10.29
C GLU A 162 -3.52 14.74 -9.77
N PRO A 163 -2.58 15.42 -9.09
CA PRO A 163 -2.85 16.71 -8.44
C PRO A 163 -3.56 17.75 -9.32
N ALA A 164 -3.22 17.84 -10.61
CA ALA A 164 -3.86 18.74 -11.55
C ALA A 164 -5.35 18.43 -11.77
N ALA A 165 -5.69 17.14 -11.93
CA ALA A 165 -7.08 16.71 -12.10
C ALA A 165 -7.88 16.91 -10.81
N ILE A 166 -7.27 16.63 -9.64
CA ILE A 166 -7.89 16.89 -8.33
C ILE A 166 -8.21 18.38 -8.19
N ALA A 167 -7.25 19.26 -8.49
CA ALA A 167 -7.42 20.71 -8.41
C ALA A 167 -8.53 21.23 -9.34
N ALA A 168 -8.60 20.69 -10.55
CA ALA A 168 -9.65 21.03 -11.51
C ALA A 168 -11.05 20.66 -10.98
N LEU A 169 -11.22 19.46 -10.40
CA LEU A 169 -12.50 19.03 -9.84
C LEU A 169 -12.88 19.78 -8.56
N ALA A 170 -11.89 20.13 -7.72
CA ALA A 170 -12.11 20.87 -6.49
C ALA A 170 -12.59 22.32 -6.72
N THR A 171 -12.40 22.84 -7.94
CA THR A 171 -12.90 24.16 -8.32
C THR A 171 -14.38 24.04 -8.73
N PRO A 172 -15.32 24.66 -7.99
CA PRO A 172 -16.72 24.61 -8.36
C PRO A 172 -16.91 25.18 -9.76
N HIS A 173 -17.60 24.44 -10.63
CA HIS A 173 -18.07 25.03 -11.88
C HIS A 173 -19.09 26.11 -11.51
N ALA A 174 -18.79 27.37 -11.81
CA ALA A 174 -19.81 28.40 -11.84
C ALA A 174 -20.91 27.88 -12.76
N HIS A 175 -22.09 27.60 -12.22
CA HIS A 175 -23.26 27.37 -13.04
C HIS A 175 -23.40 28.62 -13.91
N GLY A 176 -23.10 28.49 -15.21
CA GLY A 176 -23.47 29.51 -16.17
C GLY A 176 -24.96 29.81 -16.01
N PRO A 177 -25.39 31.06 -16.23
CA PRO A 177 -26.79 31.41 -16.06
C PRO A 177 -27.63 30.41 -16.85
N HIS A 178 -28.61 29.81 -16.17
CA HIS A 178 -29.60 28.93 -16.77
C HIS A 178 -30.40 29.79 -17.78
N GLU A 179 -29.90 29.96 -19.00
CA GLU A 179 -30.65 30.56 -20.09
C GLU A 179 -31.78 29.59 -20.44
N GLY A 180 -33.00 29.93 -20.00
CA GLY A 180 -34.22 29.26 -20.44
C GLY A 180 -35.17 28.83 -19.34
N CYS A 181 -35.60 29.75 -18.47
CA CYS A 181 -36.98 29.70 -17.99
C CYS A 181 -37.76 30.82 -18.68
N LEU A 182 -38.14 30.59 -19.93
CA LEU A 182 -39.20 31.36 -20.58
C LEU A 182 -40.52 30.84 -20.03
N CYS A 183 -40.97 31.37 -18.89
CA CYS A 183 -42.37 31.29 -18.48
C CYS A 183 -43.20 32.16 -19.44
N GLY A 184 -43.43 31.64 -20.65
CA GLY A 184 -44.47 32.10 -21.55
C GLY A 184 -45.81 31.56 -21.07
N GLY A 185 -46.66 32.46 -20.58
CA GLY A 185 -48.05 32.15 -20.21
C GLY A 185 -48.90 33.40 -20.26
N LYS A 186 -49.38 33.76 -21.46
CA LYS A 186 -50.38 34.81 -21.68
C LYS A 186 -51.76 34.35 -21.19
N GLY A 187 -52.34 35.14 -20.28
CA GLY A 187 -53.76 35.54 -20.26
C GLY A 187 -54.78 34.66 -19.53
N PRO A 188 -56.03 35.13 -19.31
CA PRO A 188 -56.59 36.40 -19.78
C PRO A 188 -57.18 37.31 -18.67
N HIS A 189 -57.26 38.61 -18.98
CA HIS A 189 -58.28 39.53 -18.44
C HIS A 189 -59.68 38.90 -18.58
N HIS A 190 -60.64 39.22 -17.69
CA HIS A 190 -62.05 39.53 -17.98
C HIS A 190 -62.76 39.82 -16.65
N GLY A 191 -63.45 40.99 -16.57
CA GLY A 191 -64.52 41.27 -15.61
C GLY A 191 -64.15 42.14 -14.42
#